data_AF-A7SS10-F1
#
_entry.id   AF-A7SS10-F1
#
_cell.length_a   1.000
_cell.length_b   1.000
_cell.length_c   1.000
_cell.angle_alpha   90.00
_cell.angle_beta   90.00
_cell.angle_gamma   90.00
#
_symmetry.space_group_name_H-M   'P 1'
#
loop_
_entity.id
_entity.type
_entity.pdbx_description
1 polymer ?
#
loop_
_entity_poly.entity_id
_entity_poly.type
_entity_poly.pdbx_seq_one_letter_code
_entity_poly.pdbx_strand_id
1 'polypeptide(L)'
;YGNGMMGTRPQGVMGTRPKRVKFTRPFGIMGSDPQGMMGTRPQGVMGTRPQGMMGTRPQGVMGTRPQVVMGTRPQGMMGTRSQEVIGTRPKMVKFTRPLGVMGSDALGMMGTRPQGVMGTRPQGVMGT
;
A
#
# COMPACT_ATOMS: atom_id res chain seq x y z
N TYR A 1 -24.33 -9.19 3.03
CA TYR A 1 -24.25 -8.40 4.28
C TYR A 1 -22.79 -8.23 4.67
N GLY A 2 -22.21 -7.04 4.50
CA GLY A 2 -20.77 -6.81 4.72
C GLY A 2 -20.54 -6.05 6.02
N ASN A 3 -20.07 -6.76 7.06
CA ASN A 3 -19.70 -6.19 8.35
C ASN A 3 -18.45 -5.33 8.21
N GLY A 4 -18.60 -4.02 8.17
CA GLY A 4 -17.49 -3.11 8.42
C GLY A 4 -17.13 -3.17 9.91
N MET A 5 -15.91 -3.56 10.24
CA MET A 5 -15.46 -3.60 11.63
C MET A 5 -14.88 -2.22 12.02
N MET A 6 -15.21 -1.75 13.23
CA MET A 6 -14.72 -0.48 13.80
C MET A 6 -14.20 -0.71 15.23
N GLY A 7 -13.14 -0.01 15.61
CA GLY A 7 -12.53 -0.13 16.93
C GLY A 7 -11.14 0.51 16.99
N THR A 8 -10.37 0.23 18.03
CA THR A 8 -9.02 0.79 18.21
C THR A 8 -7.91 -0.12 17.67
N ARG A 9 -8.05 -1.44 17.89
CA ARG A 9 -7.06 -2.49 17.56
C ARG A 9 -7.74 -3.84 17.25
N PRO A 10 -8.27 -4.03 16.03
CA PRO A 10 -8.75 -5.33 15.60
C PRO A 10 -7.56 -6.24 15.33
N GLN A 11 -7.72 -7.53 15.64
CA GLN A 11 -6.81 -8.56 15.16
C GLN A 11 -7.35 -9.08 13.83
N GLY A 12 -6.55 -9.04 12.77
CA GLY A 12 -6.63 -9.81 11.53
C GLY A 12 -8.00 -10.05 10.87
N VAL A 13 -8.23 -9.54 9.66
CA VAL A 13 -9.37 -9.96 8.83
C VAL A 13 -8.91 -10.92 7.73
N MET A 14 -9.43 -12.14 7.72
CA MET A 14 -9.17 -13.14 6.69
C MET A 14 -10.44 -13.47 5.91
N GLY A 15 -10.34 -13.58 4.58
CA GLY A 15 -11.42 -14.06 3.74
C GLY A 15 -11.10 -13.92 2.27
N THR A 16 -11.97 -14.36 1.37
CA THR A 16 -11.77 -14.17 -0.08
C THR A 16 -11.89 -12.70 -0.50
N ARG A 17 -12.84 -11.96 0.10
CA ARG A 17 -13.10 -10.54 -0.16
C ARG A 17 -13.35 -9.75 1.14
N PRO A 18 -12.35 -9.64 2.03
CA PRO A 18 -12.51 -8.90 3.28
C PRO A 18 -12.72 -7.41 2.96
N LYS A 19 -13.71 -6.79 3.61
CA LYS A 19 -14.14 -5.41 3.35
C LYS A 19 -13.75 -4.46 4.48
N ARG A 20 -13.75 -3.17 4.12
CA ARG A 20 -13.42 -1.95 4.89
C ARG A 20 -13.19 -2.13 6.40
N VAL A 21 -11.95 -1.84 6.78
CA VAL A 21 -11.43 -1.86 8.15
C VAL A 21 -11.00 -0.43 8.49
N LYS A 22 -11.74 0.25 9.39
CA LYS A 22 -11.43 1.61 9.87
C LYS A 22 -11.05 1.59 11.34
N PHE A 23 -9.76 1.71 11.64
CA PHE A 23 -9.25 1.62 13.00
C PHE A 23 -8.04 2.53 13.18
N THR A 24 -7.68 2.88 14.41
CA THR A 24 -6.46 3.65 14.67
C THR A 24 -5.20 2.88 14.26
N ARG A 25 -5.16 1.58 14.59
CA ARG A 25 -4.04 0.67 14.28
C ARG A 25 -4.54 -0.71 13.86
N PRO A 26 -5.12 -0.85 12.65
CA PRO A 26 -5.56 -2.15 12.19
C PRO A 26 -4.36 -3.02 11.82
N PHE A 27 -4.46 -4.31 12.13
CA PHE A 27 -3.46 -5.32 11.80
C PHE A 27 -4.05 -6.37 10.86
N GLY A 28 -3.40 -6.57 9.72
CA GLY A 28 -3.57 -7.73 8.86
C GLY A 28 -4.92 -7.82 8.13
N ILE A 29 -4.93 -7.60 6.82
CA ILE A 29 -6.01 -8.07 5.96
C ILE A 29 -5.42 -9.05 4.94
N MET A 30 -5.93 -10.28 4.94
CA MET A 30 -5.51 -11.31 3.99
C MET A 30 -6.70 -11.81 3.18
N GLY A 31 -6.55 -11.80 1.85
CA GLY A 31 -7.57 -12.33 0.96
C GLY A 31 -7.21 -12.22 -0.50
N SER A 32 -8.05 -12.75 -1.39
CA SER A 32 -7.83 -12.61 -2.84
C SER A 32 -7.98 -11.14 -3.28
N ASP A 33 -8.99 -10.46 -2.74
CA ASP A 33 -9.34 -9.06 -3.07
C ASP A 33 -9.70 -8.27 -1.80
N PRO A 34 -8.70 -7.95 -0.96
CA PRO A 34 -8.93 -7.20 0.27
C PRO A 34 -9.19 -5.72 -0.07
N GLN A 35 -10.28 -5.19 0.49
CA GLN A 35 -10.72 -3.82 0.21
C GLN A 35 -10.64 -2.93 1.44
N GLY A 36 -9.84 -1.86 1.32
CA GLY A 36 -9.93 -0.65 2.13
C GLY A 36 -9.46 -0.83 3.56
N MET A 37 -8.21 -0.44 3.84
CA MET A 37 -7.69 -0.34 5.19
C MET A 37 -7.37 1.12 5.51
N MET A 38 -8.02 1.67 6.53
CA MET A 38 -7.81 3.06 6.95
C MET A 38 -7.41 3.11 8.42
N GLY A 39 -6.35 3.86 8.70
CA GLY A 39 -5.92 4.11 10.08
C GLY A 39 -4.71 5.01 10.18
N THR A 40 -4.25 5.28 11.40
CA THR A 40 -3.03 6.08 11.61
C THR A 40 -1.79 5.27 11.22
N ARG A 41 -1.78 3.98 11.55
CA ARG A 41 -0.71 3.02 11.24
C ARG A 41 -1.27 1.67 10.80
N PRO A 42 -1.93 1.58 9.63
CA PRO A 42 -2.40 0.30 9.11
C PRO A 42 -1.21 -0.58 8.74
N GLN A 43 -1.26 -1.86 9.12
CA GLN A 43 -0.20 -2.82 8.88
C GLN A 43 -0.72 -4.06 8.16
N GLY A 44 -0.04 -4.47 7.09
CA GLY A 44 -0.19 -5.78 6.47
C GLY A 44 -1.48 -5.91 5.66
N VAL A 45 -1.41 -5.68 4.36
CA VAL A 45 -2.46 -6.08 3.41
C VAL A 45 -1.84 -7.02 2.39
N MET A 46 -2.33 -8.26 2.35
CA MET A 46 -1.86 -9.29 1.44
C MET A 46 -3.02 -9.78 0.57
N GLY A 47 -2.81 -9.78 -0.74
CA GLY A 47 -3.77 -10.37 -1.66
C GLY A 47 -3.39 -10.30 -3.12
N THR A 48 -4.23 -10.84 -3.99
CA THR A 48 -3.99 -10.77 -5.43
C THR A 48 -4.19 -9.34 -5.95
N ARG A 49 -5.24 -8.65 -5.45
CA ARG A 49 -5.63 -7.30 -5.87
C ARG A 49 -5.98 -6.40 -4.69
N PRO A 50 -5.03 -6.11 -3.77
CA PRO A 50 -5.35 -5.27 -2.62
C PRO A 50 -5.74 -3.86 -3.06
N GLN A 51 -6.89 -3.39 -2.59
CA GLN A 51 -7.41 -2.07 -2.92
C GLN A 51 -7.36 -1.14 -1.71
N GLY A 52 -6.66 -0.01 -1.87
CA GLY A 52 -6.76 1.13 -0.96
C GLY A 52 -6.24 0.88 0.45
N MET A 53 -5.04 1.37 0.72
CA MET A 53 -4.52 1.48 2.09
C MET A 53 -4.17 2.94 2.38
N MET A 54 -4.85 3.53 3.36
CA MET A 54 -4.72 4.93 3.71
C MET A 54 -4.29 5.09 5.17
N GLY A 55 -3.24 5.87 5.41
CA GLY A 55 -2.87 6.24 6.76
C GLY A 55 -1.67 7.14 6.87
N THR A 56 -1.28 7.52 8.07
CA THR A 56 -0.08 8.34 8.27
C THR A 56 1.19 7.54 7.95
N ARG A 57 1.22 6.27 8.37
CA ARG A 57 2.35 5.34 8.16
C ARG A 57 1.86 3.95 7.76
N PRO A 58 1.33 3.77 6.54
CA PRO A 58 0.91 2.46 6.06
C PRO A 58 2.15 1.56 5.85
N GLN A 59 2.10 0.31 6.33
CA GLN A 59 3.20 -0.64 6.22
C GLN A 59 2.77 -1.97 5.61
N GLY A 60 3.56 -2.51 4.68
CA GLY A 60 3.44 -3.90 4.23
C GLY A 60 2.22 -4.13 3.34
N VAL A 61 2.29 -3.68 2.08
CA VAL A 61 1.29 -4.01 1.06
C VAL A 61 1.94 -4.95 0.05
N MET A 62 1.40 -6.17 -0.03
CA MET A 62 1.89 -7.20 -0.93
C MET A 62 0.76 -7.70 -1.83
N GLY A 63 0.99 -7.69 -3.13
CA GLY A 63 0.07 -8.31 -4.06
C GLY A 63 0.47 -8.23 -5.51
N THR A 64 -0.24 -8.96 -6.37
CA THR A 64 0.03 -8.93 -7.81
C THR A 64 -0.28 -7.55 -8.40
N ARG A 65 -1.39 -6.94 -7.97
CA ARG A 65 -1.88 -5.65 -8.47
C ARG A 65 -2.45 -4.73 -7.37
N PRO A 66 -1.63 -4.20 -6.44
CA PRO A 66 -2.08 -3.14 -5.55
C PRO A 66 -2.52 -1.90 -6.34
N GLN A 67 -3.68 -1.34 -5.99
CA GLN A 67 -4.19 -0.15 -6.69
C GLN A 67 -3.69 1.15 -6.08
N VAL A 68 -4.02 1.45 -4.83
CA VAL A 68 -3.68 2.74 -4.21
C VAL A 68 -3.15 2.53 -2.81
N VAL A 69 -1.97 3.10 -2.53
CA VAL A 69 -1.46 3.27 -1.17
C VAL A 69 -1.15 4.75 -0.96
N MET A 70 -1.78 5.33 0.05
CA MET A 70 -1.65 6.74 0.38
C MET A 70 -1.21 6.90 1.84
N GLY A 71 -0.16 7.68 2.05
CA GLY A 71 0.19 8.09 3.39
C GLY A 71 1.39 9.02 3.48
N THR A 72 1.67 9.56 4.66
CA THR A 72 2.85 10.42 4.83
C THR A 72 4.14 9.61 4.62
N ARG A 73 4.22 8.40 5.19
CA ARG A 73 5.42 7.55 5.09
C ARG A 73 5.05 6.09 4.79
N PRO A 74 4.60 5.77 3.56
CA PRO A 74 4.33 4.39 3.18
C PRO A 74 5.64 3.59 3.15
N GLN A 75 5.60 2.34 3.65
CA GLN A 75 6.76 1.46 3.72
C GLN A 75 6.45 0.05 3.23
N GLY A 76 7.42 -0.56 2.53
CA GLY A 76 7.39 -1.99 2.21
C GLY A 76 6.25 -2.34 1.27
N MET A 77 6.34 -1.87 0.04
CA MET A 77 5.33 -2.11 -0.99
C MET A 77 5.90 -3.01 -2.07
N MET A 78 5.24 -4.13 -2.34
CA MET A 78 5.71 -5.12 -3.29
C MET A 78 4.58 -5.62 -4.20
N GLY A 79 4.89 -5.74 -5.49
CA GLY A 79 4.00 -6.39 -6.43
C GLY A 79 4.50 -6.42 -7.86
N THR A 80 3.66 -6.92 -8.76
CA THR A 80 3.97 -6.94 -10.19
C THR A 80 3.58 -5.61 -10.85
N ARG A 81 2.41 -5.08 -10.50
CA ARG A 81 1.89 -3.81 -11.01
C ARG A 81 1.35 -2.97 -9.86
N SER A 82 1.63 -1.67 -9.85
CA SER A 82 0.92 -0.73 -8.98
C SER A 82 0.30 0.37 -9.82
N GLN A 83 -0.91 0.82 -9.45
CA GLN A 83 -1.46 2.03 -10.07
C GLN A 83 -0.83 3.26 -9.44
N GLU A 84 -0.98 3.46 -8.13
CA GLU A 84 -0.47 4.67 -7.47
C GLU A 84 0.13 4.41 -6.09
N VAL A 85 1.30 5.00 -5.87
CA VAL A 85 1.93 5.13 -4.55
C VAL A 85 2.09 6.61 -4.26
N ILE A 86 1.39 7.11 -3.25
CA ILE A 86 1.42 8.53 -2.89
C ILE A 86 1.89 8.68 -1.46
N GLY A 87 2.94 9.48 -1.26
CA GLY A 87 3.34 9.89 0.07
C GLY A 87 4.50 10.85 0.12
N THR A 88 4.70 11.55 1.24
CA THR A 88 5.83 12.50 1.32
C THR A 88 7.17 11.78 1.36
N ARG A 89 7.25 10.60 2.01
CA ARG A 89 8.49 9.82 2.11
C ARG A 89 8.25 8.31 1.91
N PRO A 90 7.92 7.86 0.69
CA PRO A 90 7.77 6.43 0.41
C PRO A 90 9.13 5.71 0.54
N LYS A 91 9.14 4.57 1.22
CA LYS A 91 10.35 3.73 1.36
C LYS A 91 10.12 2.32 0.83
N MET A 92 11.11 1.80 0.09
CA MET A 92 11.17 0.41 -0.37
C MET A 92 9.92 0.03 -1.18
N VAL A 93 9.86 0.57 -2.39
CA VAL A 93 8.77 0.36 -3.33
C VAL A 93 9.28 -0.49 -4.49
N LYS A 94 8.86 -1.75 -4.55
CA LYS A 94 9.29 -2.71 -5.57
C LYS A 94 8.10 -3.13 -6.42
N PHE A 95 8.05 -2.63 -7.64
CA PHE A 95 7.03 -2.99 -8.63
C PHE A 95 7.67 -3.24 -9.97
N THR A 96 7.34 -4.34 -10.65
CA THR A 96 7.80 -4.53 -12.04
C THR A 96 7.31 -3.38 -12.93
N ARG A 97 6.06 -2.93 -12.74
CA ARG A 97 5.42 -1.88 -13.55
C ARG A 97 4.58 -0.92 -12.68
N PRO A 98 5.19 0.08 -12.02
CA PRO A 98 4.44 1.13 -11.34
C PRO A 98 3.95 2.18 -12.36
N LEU A 99 2.67 2.59 -12.26
CA LEU A 99 2.04 3.60 -13.13
C LEU A 99 2.10 5.03 -12.56
N GLY A 100 2.47 5.18 -11.30
CA GLY A 100 2.55 6.47 -10.65
C GLY A 100 3.17 6.33 -9.27
N VAL A 101 4.29 7.00 -9.04
CA VAL A 101 4.80 7.19 -7.69
C VAL A 101 5.03 8.67 -7.44
N MET A 102 4.33 9.21 -6.45
CA MET A 102 4.43 10.61 -6.07
C MET A 102 4.96 10.75 -4.65
N GLY A 103 6.04 11.52 -4.49
CA GLY A 103 6.54 11.85 -3.18
C GLY A 103 7.72 12.81 -3.10
N SER A 104 7.81 13.55 -2.00
CA SER A 104 8.84 14.56 -1.78
C SER A 104 10.24 13.93 -1.68
N ASP A 105 10.38 12.88 -0.86
CA ASP A 105 11.64 12.16 -0.57
C ASP A 105 11.45 10.64 -0.74
N ALA A 106 11.38 10.18 -2.00
CA ALA A 106 11.23 8.77 -2.30
C ALA A 106 12.56 8.00 -2.12
N LEU A 107 12.54 6.88 -1.40
CA LEU A 107 13.72 6.06 -1.10
C LEU A 107 13.55 4.61 -1.58
N GLY A 108 14.45 4.14 -2.43
CA GLY A 108 14.54 2.74 -2.84
C GLY A 108 13.35 2.30 -3.68
N MET A 109 13.27 2.81 -4.91
CA MET A 109 12.26 2.40 -5.89
C MET A 109 12.88 1.48 -6.91
N MET A 110 12.30 0.31 -7.10
CA MET A 110 12.79 -0.69 -8.05
C MET A 110 11.68 -1.12 -8.97
N GLY A 111 11.91 -1.06 -10.28
CA GLY A 111 10.97 -1.55 -11.27
C GLY A 111 11.50 -1.59 -12.67
N THR A 112 10.99 -2.50 -13.50
CA THR A 112 11.51 -2.69 -14.86
C THR A 112 10.91 -1.68 -15.85
N ARG A 113 9.69 -1.18 -15.59
CA ARG A 113 9.00 -0.21 -16.46
C ARG A 113 8.14 0.78 -15.66
N PRO A 114 8.74 1.75 -14.96
CA PRO A 114 7.99 2.82 -14.31
C PRO A 114 7.38 3.77 -15.35
N GLN A 115 6.11 4.09 -15.20
CA GLN A 115 5.46 5.22 -15.88
C GLN A 115 5.20 6.27 -14.79
N GLY A 116 5.86 7.43 -14.84
CA GLY A 116 5.62 8.52 -13.88
C GLY A 116 6.18 8.30 -12.47
N VAL A 117 7.38 8.84 -12.20
CA VAL A 117 7.88 9.08 -10.84
C VAL A 117 8.00 10.59 -10.67
N MET A 118 7.23 11.17 -9.76
CA MET A 118 7.18 12.61 -9.51
C MET A 118 7.59 12.90 -8.07
N GLY A 119 8.64 13.70 -7.90
CA GLY A 119 9.14 14.00 -6.56
C GLY A 119 10.25 15.04 -6.55
N THR A 120 10.40 15.72 -5.42
CA THR A 120 11.41 16.77 -5.26
C THR A 120 12.81 16.19 -5.04
N ARG A 121 12.94 14.99 -4.45
CA ARG A 121 14.21 14.34 -4.08
C ARG A 121 14.13 12.80 -4.10
N PRO A 122 14.01 12.15 -5.27
CA PRO A 122 14.08 10.70 -5.37
C PRO A 122 15.52 10.19 -5.14
N GLN A 123 15.70 9.21 -4.26
CA GLN A 123 16.97 8.54 -3.97
C GLN A 123 16.84 7.02 -4.21
N GLY A 124 17.74 6.45 -5.02
CA GLY A 124 17.78 5.01 -5.28
C GLY A 124 16.63 4.50 -6.14
N VAL A 125 16.32 5.18 -7.25
CA VAL A 125 15.43 4.67 -8.29
C VAL A 125 16.25 3.80 -9.24
N MET A 126 16.01 2.49 -9.25
CA MET A 126 16.71 1.52 -10.08
C MET A 126 15.74 0.86 -11.06
N GLY A 127 15.98 1.10 -12.34
CA GLY A 127 15.38 0.36 -13.45
C GLY A 127 16.24 -0.86 -13.78
N THR A 128 15.62 -2.02 -13.97
CA THR A 128 16.28 -3.24 -14.51
C THR A 128 15.61 -3.66 -15.79
#